data_AF-A0A960KFY2-F1
#
_entry.id   AF-A0A960KFY2-F1
#
_cell.length_a   1.000
_cell.length_b   1.000
_cell.length_c   1.000
_cell.angle_alpha   90.00
_cell.angle_beta   90.00
_cell.angle_gamma   90.00
#
_symmetry.space_group_name_H-M   'P 1'
#
loop_
_entity.id
_entity.type
_entity.pdbx_description
1 polymer ?
#
loop_
_entity_poly.entity_id
_entity_poly.type
_entity_poly.pdbx_seq_one_letter_code
_entity_poly.pdbx_strand_id
1 'polypeptide(L)'
;MSEHPFGHIADKVKELLEHGQQTLRDQVTAALEAASAISGPPTEDRLDSFYQSFRLLANAHSQVDLLTGLLNSTASFSPRVALFIVKNDHLFGWAARGFEKSFEQSVKKVNWAVSNYAELMRVVSQHQAIHTNFSELSDLADEISKFDGFVPLKSAFFPIQVRGKVAAVLYVDSGSQATLGNLDVLDMLRYIAGLELTMITLKLKKEGDYKTKEIAKESVPPRKAAPEPEPEPEPEPEPEPEPEPEPEPEPEPEPQYEPPVAATPQPTFTPPSRSDAGDEDRNVKKAKRVARVLVSDIKLYHEAEVAQGQQRGNMYQMLKEDIDRSFQHFRERTADIAPPGTNYFKDELIRQLADGNASLLGQLPF
;
A
#
# COMPACT_ATOMS: atom_id res chain seq x y z
N MET A 1 -8.22 -55.13 12.76
CA MET A 1 -8.22 -54.49 11.43
C MET A 1 -9.53 -53.72 11.30
N SER A 2 -9.50 -52.41 11.51
CA SER A 2 -10.68 -51.54 11.32
C SER A 2 -10.28 -50.44 10.34
N GLU A 3 -10.54 -50.67 9.06
CA GLU A 3 -10.44 -49.62 8.05
C GLU A 3 -11.47 -48.54 8.38
N HIS A 4 -11.00 -47.33 8.64
CA HIS A 4 -11.88 -46.20 8.95
C HIS A 4 -12.69 -45.83 7.69
N PRO A 5 -14.03 -45.92 7.71
CA PRO A 5 -14.88 -45.76 6.51
C PRO A 5 -14.86 -44.35 5.89
N PHE A 6 -14.22 -43.38 6.56
CA PHE A 6 -14.11 -42.00 6.12
C PHE A 6 -12.82 -41.69 5.33
N GLY A 7 -11.82 -42.59 5.32
CA GLY A 7 -10.56 -42.38 4.58
C GLY A 7 -10.80 -42.29 3.07
N HIS A 8 -11.54 -43.27 2.52
CA HIS A 8 -11.90 -43.28 1.11
C HIS A 8 -12.72 -42.07 0.67
N ILE A 9 -13.59 -41.54 1.53
CA ILE A 9 -14.39 -40.34 1.21
C ILE A 9 -13.48 -39.10 1.16
N ALA A 10 -12.54 -38.97 2.10
CA ALA A 10 -11.60 -37.85 2.12
C ALA A 10 -10.67 -37.85 0.90
N ASP A 11 -10.22 -39.03 0.46
CA ASP A 11 -9.39 -39.19 -0.73
C ASP A 11 -10.18 -38.91 -2.00
N LYS A 12 -11.44 -39.36 -2.08
CA LYS A 12 -12.33 -39.07 -3.21
C LYS A 12 -12.66 -37.58 -3.33
N VAL A 13 -12.90 -36.91 -2.20
CA VAL A 13 -13.13 -35.45 -2.17
C VAL A 13 -11.86 -34.70 -2.59
N LYS A 14 -10.68 -35.16 -2.17
CA LYS A 14 -9.40 -34.58 -2.58
C LYS A 14 -9.19 -34.72 -4.09
N GLU A 15 -9.41 -35.92 -4.64
CA GLU A 15 -9.31 -36.20 -6.08
C GLU A 15 -10.29 -35.34 -6.88
N LEU A 16 -11.53 -35.18 -6.39
CA LEU A 16 -12.53 -34.32 -7.02
C LEU A 16 -12.16 -32.83 -6.97
N LEU A 17 -11.55 -32.37 -5.88
CA LEU A 17 -11.06 -30.99 -5.78
C LEU A 17 -9.88 -30.74 -6.73
N GLU A 18 -8.92 -31.66 -6.79
CA GLU A 18 -7.77 -31.57 -7.70
C GLU A 18 -8.23 -31.63 -9.17
N HIS A 19 -9.18 -32.52 -9.48
CA HIS A 19 -9.77 -32.60 -10.81
C HIS A 19 -10.56 -31.33 -11.16
N GLY A 20 -11.40 -30.85 -10.25
CA GLY A 20 -12.17 -29.62 -10.45
C GLY A 20 -11.29 -28.38 -10.61
N GLN A 21 -10.17 -28.31 -9.88
CA GLN A 21 -9.15 -27.27 -10.07
C GLN A 21 -8.51 -27.37 -11.44
N GLN A 22 -8.12 -28.57 -11.88
CA GLN A 22 -7.54 -28.75 -13.20
C GLN A 22 -8.52 -28.38 -14.30
N THR A 23 -9.78 -28.83 -14.22
CA THR A 23 -10.83 -28.45 -15.17
C THR A 23 -11.07 -26.95 -15.20
N LEU A 24 -11.06 -26.28 -14.04
CA LEU A 24 -11.20 -24.82 -13.98
C LEU A 24 -10.01 -24.12 -14.62
N ARG A 25 -8.78 -24.60 -14.40
CA ARG A 25 -7.57 -24.08 -15.06
C ARG A 25 -7.67 -24.22 -16.58
N ASP A 26 -8.06 -25.38 -17.06
CA ASP A 26 -8.21 -25.65 -18.49
C ASP A 26 -9.31 -24.78 -19.11
N GLN A 27 -10.45 -24.60 -18.42
CA GLN A 27 -11.55 -23.75 -18.87
C GLN A 27 -11.19 -22.26 -18.88
N VAL A 28 -10.49 -21.77 -17.86
CA VAL A 28 -10.00 -20.38 -17.82
C VAL A 28 -9.01 -20.14 -18.94
N THR A 29 -8.10 -21.09 -19.19
CA THR A 29 -7.12 -21.01 -20.28
C THR A 29 -7.82 -20.97 -21.64
N ALA A 30 -8.76 -21.88 -21.89
CA ALA A 30 -9.54 -21.91 -23.13
C ALA A 30 -10.42 -20.66 -23.32
N ALA A 31 -11.00 -20.13 -22.24
CA ALA A 31 -11.81 -18.92 -22.29
C ALA A 31 -10.96 -17.67 -22.61
N LEU A 32 -9.75 -17.60 -22.07
CA LEU A 32 -8.81 -16.51 -22.36
C LEU A 32 -8.26 -16.59 -23.80
N GLU A 33 -7.97 -17.80 -24.29
CA GLU A 33 -7.60 -18.02 -25.71
C GLU A 33 -8.73 -17.61 -26.66
N ALA A 34 -9.97 -17.99 -26.34
CA ALA A 34 -11.14 -17.60 -27.12
C ALA A 34 -11.41 -16.08 -27.07
N ALA A 35 -11.20 -15.44 -25.91
CA ALA A 35 -11.34 -13.99 -25.76
C ALA A 35 -10.29 -13.22 -26.59
N SER A 36 -9.06 -13.72 -26.66
CA SER A 36 -7.99 -13.18 -27.50
C SER A 36 -8.32 -13.21 -29.00
N ALA A 37 -9.25 -14.06 -29.44
CA ALA A 37 -9.64 -14.19 -30.85
C ALA A 37 -10.76 -13.22 -31.27
N ILE A 38 -11.46 -12.59 -30.33
CA ILE A 38 -12.70 -11.83 -30.58
C ILE A 38 -12.51 -10.31 -30.43
N SER A 39 -11.59 -9.85 -29.57
CA SER A 39 -11.21 -8.44 -29.49
C SER A 39 -9.99 -8.17 -30.37
N GLY A 40 -9.99 -7.09 -31.16
CA GLY A 40 -8.76 -6.51 -31.71
C GLY A 40 -7.71 -6.39 -30.59
N PRO A 41 -6.40 -6.49 -30.89
CA PRO A 41 -5.43 -6.97 -29.93
C PRO A 41 -5.53 -6.18 -28.63
N PRO A 42 -5.84 -6.82 -27.49
CA PRO A 42 -5.22 -6.38 -26.25
C PRO A 42 -3.73 -6.35 -26.60
N THR A 43 -3.03 -5.23 -26.42
CA THR A 43 -1.57 -5.17 -26.65
C THR A 43 -1.00 -6.47 -26.12
N GLU A 44 -0.46 -7.33 -26.98
CA GLU A 44 -0.19 -8.76 -26.77
C GLU A 44 0.45 -9.01 -25.39
N ASP A 45 1.33 -8.08 -25.02
CA ASP A 45 1.97 -7.85 -23.73
C ASP A 45 1.07 -7.94 -22.47
N ARG A 46 -0.19 -7.49 -22.52
CA ARG A 46 -1.11 -7.43 -21.38
C ARG A 46 -1.74 -8.77 -21.06
N LEU A 47 -2.15 -9.53 -22.08
CA LEU A 47 -2.63 -10.91 -21.86
C LEU A 47 -1.47 -11.78 -21.41
N ASP A 48 -0.29 -11.63 -22.03
CA ASP A 48 0.91 -12.34 -21.62
C ASP A 48 1.29 -12.04 -20.17
N SER A 49 1.29 -10.77 -19.77
CA SER A 49 1.58 -10.38 -18.37
C SER A 49 0.58 -10.99 -17.38
N PHE A 50 -0.70 -11.10 -17.76
CA PHE A 50 -1.70 -11.76 -16.92
C PHE A 50 -1.45 -13.27 -16.84
N TYR A 51 -1.21 -13.93 -17.97
CA TYR A 51 -0.91 -15.36 -18.00
C TYR A 51 0.34 -15.72 -17.19
N GLN A 52 1.40 -14.91 -17.29
CA GLN A 52 2.61 -15.10 -16.48
C GLN A 52 2.30 -14.94 -14.98
N SER A 53 1.51 -13.93 -14.62
CA SER A 53 1.07 -13.72 -13.23
C SER A 53 0.24 -14.89 -12.72
N PHE A 54 -0.71 -15.38 -13.51
CA PHE A 54 -1.51 -16.57 -13.18
C PHE A 54 -0.64 -17.79 -12.94
N ARG A 55 0.29 -18.11 -13.86
CA ARG A 55 1.19 -19.26 -13.71
C ARG A 55 2.08 -19.15 -12.48
N LEU A 56 2.55 -17.94 -12.17
CA LEU A 56 3.37 -17.70 -10.99
C LEU A 56 2.57 -17.99 -9.70
N LEU A 57 1.34 -17.49 -9.60
CA LEU A 57 0.47 -17.73 -8.44
C LEU A 57 0.06 -19.20 -8.32
N ALA A 58 -0.37 -19.82 -9.42
CA ALA A 58 -0.85 -21.21 -9.44
C ALA A 58 0.23 -22.24 -9.10
N ASN A 59 1.51 -21.89 -9.29
CA ASN A 59 2.65 -22.75 -8.98
C ASN A 59 3.37 -22.35 -7.69
N ALA A 60 2.79 -21.48 -6.86
CA ALA A 60 3.39 -21.12 -5.59
C ALA A 60 3.32 -22.30 -4.59
N HIS A 61 4.44 -22.60 -3.93
CA HIS A 61 4.56 -23.74 -3.01
C HIS A 61 4.49 -23.34 -1.54
N SER A 62 4.71 -22.06 -1.22
CA SER A 62 4.62 -21.52 0.13
C SER A 62 3.75 -20.26 0.18
N GLN A 63 3.29 -19.92 1.39
CA GLN A 63 2.54 -18.68 1.60
C GLN A 63 3.39 -17.45 1.24
N VAL A 64 4.69 -17.44 1.58
CA VAL A 64 5.57 -16.30 1.29
C VAL A 64 5.76 -16.15 -0.22
N ASP A 65 5.97 -17.24 -0.95
CA ASP A 65 6.14 -17.21 -2.40
C ASP A 65 4.88 -16.70 -3.09
N LEU A 66 3.71 -17.19 -2.67
CA LEU A 66 2.43 -16.77 -3.24
C LEU A 66 2.16 -15.28 -3.02
N LEU A 67 2.35 -14.78 -1.80
CA LEU A 67 2.10 -13.37 -1.47
C LEU A 67 3.13 -12.45 -2.14
N THR A 68 4.39 -12.87 -2.25
CA THR A 68 5.42 -12.14 -2.99
C THR A 68 5.09 -12.07 -4.47
N GLY A 69 4.65 -13.21 -5.02
CA GLY A 69 4.17 -13.33 -6.37
C GLY A 69 3.02 -12.38 -6.67
N LEU A 70 1.99 -12.40 -5.81
CA LEU A 70 0.83 -11.52 -5.95
C LEU A 70 1.23 -10.05 -5.91
N LEU A 71 2.09 -9.67 -4.96
CA LEU A 71 2.55 -8.29 -4.82
C LEU A 71 3.29 -7.83 -6.09
N ASN A 72 4.23 -8.63 -6.58
CA ASN A 72 5.01 -8.29 -7.76
C ASN A 72 4.15 -8.28 -9.04
N SER A 73 3.26 -9.27 -9.22
CA SER A 73 2.30 -9.28 -10.33
C SER A 73 1.39 -8.06 -10.31
N THR A 74 0.88 -7.68 -9.14
CA THR A 74 0.03 -6.49 -8.98
C THR A 74 0.77 -5.21 -9.33
N ALA A 75 2.05 -5.11 -8.97
CA ALA A 75 2.89 -3.95 -9.31
C ALA A 75 3.09 -3.77 -10.82
N SER A 76 2.87 -4.80 -11.64
CA SER A 76 2.86 -4.68 -13.11
C SER A 76 1.58 -4.07 -13.67
N PHE A 77 0.49 -4.04 -12.88
CA PHE A 77 -0.82 -3.52 -13.29
C PHE A 77 -1.25 -2.26 -12.53
N SER A 78 -0.56 -1.93 -11.45
CA SER A 78 -0.85 -0.77 -10.60
C SER A 78 0.43 -0.03 -10.20
N PRO A 79 0.42 1.32 -10.20
CA PRO A 79 1.57 2.13 -9.81
C PRO A 79 2.10 1.81 -8.41
N ARG A 80 1.21 1.69 -7.42
CA ARG A 80 1.59 1.40 -6.03
C ARG A 80 0.70 0.32 -5.47
N VAL A 81 1.32 -0.63 -4.77
CA VAL A 81 0.62 -1.75 -4.15
C VAL A 81 1.18 -2.00 -2.76
N ALA A 82 0.29 -2.23 -1.79
CA ALA A 82 0.64 -2.71 -0.47
C ALA A 82 -0.21 -3.93 -0.10
N LEU A 83 0.38 -4.85 0.63
CA LEU A 83 -0.30 -6.04 1.12
C LEU A 83 -0.31 -6.05 2.64
N PHE A 84 -1.47 -6.31 3.22
CA PHE A 84 -1.69 -6.36 4.65
C PHE A 84 -2.21 -7.74 5.05
N ILE A 85 -1.72 -8.30 6.16
CA ILE A 85 -2.23 -9.54 6.73
C ILE A 85 -3.27 -9.21 7.79
N VAL A 86 -4.41 -9.88 7.75
CA VAL A 86 -5.47 -9.74 8.75
C VAL A 86 -5.24 -10.78 9.85
N LYS A 87 -5.06 -10.33 11.09
CA LYS A 87 -4.95 -11.18 12.28
C LYS A 87 -5.64 -10.50 13.46
N ASN A 88 -6.50 -11.22 14.17
CA ASN A 88 -7.22 -10.70 15.35
C ASN A 88 -7.92 -9.36 15.11
N ASP A 89 -8.59 -9.21 13.95
CA ASP A 89 -9.28 -7.97 13.54
C ASP A 89 -8.38 -6.73 13.38
N HIS A 90 -7.09 -6.99 13.14
CA HIS A 90 -6.09 -5.98 12.83
C HIS A 90 -5.43 -6.27 11.48
N LEU A 91 -5.11 -5.22 10.74
CA LEU A 91 -4.23 -5.28 9.56
C LEU A 91 -2.79 -5.02 9.99
N PHE A 92 -1.90 -5.94 9.60
CA PHE A 92 -0.46 -5.83 9.76
C PHE A 92 0.19 -5.65 8.39
N GLY A 93 1.08 -4.67 8.25
CA GLY A 93 1.79 -4.45 7.00
C GLY A 93 2.74 -5.58 6.66
N TRP A 94 2.57 -6.16 5.46
CA TRP A 94 3.41 -7.26 4.99
C TRP A 94 4.52 -6.77 4.09
N ALA A 95 4.19 -6.15 2.95
CA ALA A 95 5.15 -5.54 2.04
C ALA A 95 4.42 -4.65 1.03
N ALA A 96 5.18 -3.78 0.35
CA ALA A 96 4.65 -2.89 -0.66
C ALA A 96 5.66 -2.67 -1.81
N ARG A 97 5.19 -2.09 -2.93
CA ARG A 97 5.97 -1.73 -4.13
C ARG A 97 5.45 -0.40 -4.68
N GLY A 98 6.34 0.34 -5.33
CA GLY A 98 5.99 1.55 -6.10
C GLY A 98 5.88 2.85 -5.29
N PHE A 99 6.09 2.79 -3.97
CA PHE A 99 6.16 3.97 -3.10
C PHE A 99 7.54 4.64 -3.17
N GLU A 100 7.65 5.91 -2.76
CA GLU A 100 8.93 6.64 -2.76
C GLU A 100 9.95 6.05 -1.76
N LYS A 101 11.24 6.39 -1.92
CA LYS A 101 12.33 5.83 -1.11
C LYS A 101 12.05 5.91 0.40
N SER A 102 12.34 4.82 1.10
CA SER A 102 12.22 4.66 2.57
C SER A 102 10.81 4.33 3.13
N PHE A 103 9.89 3.85 2.30
CA PHE A 103 8.53 3.46 2.73
C PHE A 103 8.46 2.11 3.48
N GLU A 104 9.42 1.20 3.26
CA GLU A 104 9.31 -0.20 3.66
C GLU A 104 9.14 -0.36 5.18
N GLN A 105 9.88 0.44 5.96
CA GLN A 105 9.77 0.43 7.41
C GLN A 105 8.42 0.95 7.89
N SER A 106 7.88 2.00 7.24
CA SER A 106 6.58 2.56 7.57
C SER A 106 5.46 1.55 7.34
N VAL A 107 5.51 0.84 6.22
CA VAL A 107 4.56 -0.25 5.92
C VAL A 107 4.68 -1.36 6.96
N LYS A 108 5.89 -1.82 7.30
CA LYS A 108 6.07 -2.89 8.31
C LYS A 108 5.59 -2.52 9.71
N LYS A 109 5.51 -1.22 10.04
CA LYS A 109 5.00 -0.73 11.34
C LYS A 109 3.47 -0.67 11.40
N VAL A 110 2.77 -0.92 10.29
CA VAL A 110 1.31 -0.88 10.26
C VAL A 110 0.71 -1.90 11.21
N ASN A 111 -0.19 -1.41 12.06
CA ASN A 111 -1.05 -2.18 12.94
C ASN A 111 -2.37 -1.43 13.11
N TRP A 112 -3.29 -1.64 12.18
CA TRP A 112 -4.57 -0.92 12.11
C TRP A 112 -5.72 -1.80 12.57
N ALA A 113 -6.41 -1.40 13.64
CA ALA A 113 -7.65 -2.06 14.04
C ALA A 113 -8.73 -1.82 12.99
N VAL A 114 -9.34 -2.89 12.48
CA VAL A 114 -10.34 -2.81 11.40
C VAL A 114 -11.52 -1.93 11.82
N SER A 115 -11.95 -2.01 13.08
CA SER A 115 -13.06 -1.22 13.65
C SER A 115 -12.87 0.29 13.61
N ASN A 116 -11.63 0.77 13.46
CA ASN A 116 -11.35 2.21 13.44
C ASN A 116 -11.60 2.85 12.08
N TYR A 117 -11.74 2.05 11.01
CA TYR A 117 -11.84 2.55 9.65
C TYR A 117 -13.03 1.91 8.93
N ALA A 118 -13.98 2.73 8.47
CA ALA A 118 -15.20 2.24 7.83
C ALA A 118 -14.91 1.45 6.55
N GLU A 119 -13.87 1.85 5.83
CA GLU A 119 -13.36 1.22 4.62
C GLU A 119 -12.85 -0.19 4.92
N LEU A 120 -12.05 -0.35 5.98
CA LEU A 120 -11.54 -1.66 6.37
C LEU A 120 -12.65 -2.57 6.90
N MET A 121 -13.64 -2.04 7.63
CA MET A 121 -14.84 -2.81 8.03
C MET A 121 -15.60 -3.36 6.81
N ARG A 122 -15.76 -2.57 5.75
CA ARG A 122 -16.40 -3.03 4.50
C ARG A 122 -15.58 -4.11 3.81
N VAL A 123 -14.26 -3.94 3.73
CA VAL A 123 -13.38 -4.89 3.06
C VAL A 123 -13.25 -6.20 3.83
N VAL A 124 -12.99 -6.11 5.14
CA VAL A 124 -12.66 -7.27 5.99
C VAL A 124 -13.92 -7.96 6.52
N SER A 125 -14.90 -7.20 7.02
CA SER A 125 -16.08 -7.79 7.65
C SER A 125 -17.20 -8.10 6.65
N GLN A 126 -17.33 -7.31 5.57
CA GLN A 126 -18.37 -7.51 4.54
C GLN A 126 -17.85 -8.20 3.28
N HIS A 127 -16.54 -8.49 3.22
CA HIS A 127 -15.88 -9.15 2.10
C HIS A 127 -16.04 -8.40 0.76
N GLN A 128 -16.20 -7.07 0.82
CA GLN A 128 -16.47 -6.25 -0.35
C GLN A 128 -15.21 -5.51 -0.80
N ALA A 129 -14.81 -5.68 -2.06
CA ALA A 129 -13.80 -4.80 -2.65
C ALA A 129 -14.33 -3.36 -2.75
N ILE A 130 -13.50 -2.38 -2.42
CA ILE A 130 -13.87 -0.96 -2.49
C ILE A 130 -12.96 -0.25 -3.49
N HIS A 131 -13.55 0.53 -4.39
CA HIS A 131 -12.85 1.40 -5.33
C HIS A 131 -13.36 2.82 -5.11
N THR A 132 -12.48 3.77 -4.86
CA THR A 132 -12.88 5.09 -4.37
C THR A 132 -11.84 6.16 -4.72
N ASN A 133 -12.23 7.43 -4.62
CA ASN A 133 -11.27 8.52 -4.60
C ASN A 133 -10.46 8.43 -3.31
N PHE A 134 -9.15 8.65 -3.38
CA PHE A 134 -8.31 8.58 -2.18
C PHE A 134 -8.75 9.59 -1.11
N SER A 135 -9.28 10.75 -1.53
CA SER A 135 -9.82 11.78 -0.65
C SER A 135 -11.04 11.34 0.17
N GLU A 136 -11.70 10.24 -0.21
CA GLU A 136 -12.86 9.69 0.51
C GLU A 136 -12.46 8.71 1.62
N LEU A 137 -11.19 8.30 1.71
CA LEU A 137 -10.70 7.34 2.72
C LEU A 137 -10.62 7.92 4.15
N SER A 138 -11.08 9.14 4.38
CA SER A 138 -11.13 9.78 5.72
C SER A 138 -9.78 9.65 6.46
N ASP A 139 -9.79 9.20 7.73
CA ASP A 139 -8.59 9.04 8.55
C ASP A 139 -7.60 7.99 8.00
N LEU A 140 -8.08 7.02 7.21
CA LEU A 140 -7.22 6.01 6.58
C LEU A 140 -6.31 6.62 5.50
N ALA A 141 -6.75 7.71 4.85
CA ALA A 141 -5.93 8.45 3.89
C ALA A 141 -4.65 8.97 4.56
N ASP A 142 -4.79 9.56 5.75
CA ASP A 142 -3.68 10.13 6.51
C ASP A 142 -2.69 9.03 6.93
N GLU A 143 -3.18 7.86 7.34
CA GLU A 143 -2.31 6.72 7.68
C GLU A 143 -1.54 6.18 6.49
N ILE A 144 -2.17 6.05 5.32
CA ILE A 144 -1.50 5.57 4.10
C ILE A 144 -0.47 6.60 3.61
N SER A 145 -0.79 7.90 3.68
CA SER A 145 0.14 8.95 3.31
C SER A 145 1.37 9.03 4.23
N LYS A 146 1.38 8.40 5.41
CA LYS A 146 2.61 8.27 6.22
C LYS A 146 3.63 7.30 5.63
N PHE A 147 3.26 6.49 4.63
CA PHE A 147 4.22 5.59 4.00
C PHE A 147 5.32 6.36 3.28
N ASP A 148 4.95 7.38 2.53
CA ASP A 148 5.89 8.14 1.69
C ASP A 148 5.54 9.63 1.51
N GLY A 149 4.53 10.15 2.21
CA GLY A 149 4.07 11.53 2.10
C GLY A 149 3.22 11.82 0.86
N PHE A 150 3.00 10.84 -0.01
CA PHE A 150 2.30 11.02 -1.27
C PHE A 150 0.79 10.79 -1.12
N VAL A 151 0.01 11.55 -1.90
CA VAL A 151 -1.46 11.52 -1.90
C VAL A 151 -1.95 11.20 -3.32
N PRO A 152 -2.38 9.96 -3.61
CA PRO A 152 -2.86 9.58 -4.93
C PRO A 152 -4.28 10.10 -5.17
N LEU A 153 -4.78 9.95 -6.41
CA LEU A 153 -6.14 10.37 -6.76
C LEU A 153 -7.18 9.28 -6.48
N LYS A 154 -6.83 8.04 -6.79
CA LYS A 154 -7.73 6.89 -6.70
C LYS A 154 -7.07 5.77 -5.93
N SER A 155 -7.87 5.02 -5.18
CA SER A 155 -7.43 3.85 -4.40
C SER A 155 -8.44 2.71 -4.49
N ALA A 156 -7.95 1.49 -4.36
CA ALA A 156 -8.78 0.31 -4.21
C ALA A 156 -8.22 -0.65 -3.16
N PHE A 157 -9.14 -1.37 -2.50
CA PHE A 157 -8.82 -2.42 -1.55
C PHE A 157 -9.58 -3.69 -1.94
N PHE A 158 -8.86 -4.80 -1.98
CA PHE A 158 -9.40 -6.10 -2.34
C PHE A 158 -9.21 -7.11 -1.20
N PRO A 159 -10.27 -7.79 -0.75
CA PRO A 159 -10.16 -8.83 0.25
C PRO A 159 -9.62 -10.13 -0.36
N ILE A 160 -8.56 -10.68 0.22
CA ILE A 160 -8.04 -12.02 -0.09
C ILE A 160 -8.63 -12.98 0.93
N GLN A 161 -9.55 -13.83 0.47
CA GLN A 161 -10.29 -14.74 1.32
C GLN A 161 -9.63 -16.11 1.38
N VAL A 162 -9.54 -16.67 2.58
CA VAL A 162 -9.12 -18.04 2.86
C VAL A 162 -10.21 -18.71 3.68
N ARG A 163 -10.81 -19.78 3.15
CA ARG A 163 -11.91 -20.52 3.80
C ARG A 163 -13.05 -19.61 4.30
N GLY A 164 -13.45 -18.63 3.49
CA GLY A 164 -14.55 -17.72 3.78
C GLY A 164 -14.24 -16.65 4.81
N LYS A 165 -12.97 -16.42 5.18
CA LYS A 165 -12.54 -15.29 6.00
C LYS A 165 -11.51 -14.47 5.24
N VAL A 166 -11.52 -13.15 5.40
CA VAL A 166 -10.47 -12.29 4.84
C VAL A 166 -9.18 -12.50 5.64
N ALA A 167 -8.17 -13.06 4.99
CA ALA A 167 -6.86 -13.35 5.58
C ALA A 167 -5.82 -12.28 5.25
N ALA A 168 -6.03 -11.55 4.15
CA ALA A 168 -5.19 -10.45 3.74
C ALA A 168 -6.01 -9.42 2.95
N VAL A 169 -5.49 -8.20 2.87
CA VAL A 169 -6.05 -7.09 2.08
C VAL A 169 -4.98 -6.60 1.13
N LEU A 170 -5.30 -6.59 -0.17
CA LEU A 170 -4.48 -5.99 -1.22
C LEU A 170 -4.94 -4.56 -1.43
N TYR A 171 -4.06 -3.61 -1.15
CA TYR A 171 -4.27 -2.19 -1.42
C TYR A 171 -3.52 -1.81 -2.69
N VAL A 172 -4.16 -0.98 -3.52
CA VAL A 172 -3.54 -0.36 -4.69
C VAL A 172 -3.98 1.09 -4.79
N ASP A 173 -3.13 1.92 -5.41
CA ASP A 173 -3.52 3.28 -5.78
C ASP A 173 -2.93 3.73 -7.10
N SER A 174 -3.42 4.87 -7.56
CA SER A 174 -3.05 5.43 -8.85
C SER A 174 -1.66 6.07 -8.88
N GLY A 175 -0.95 6.19 -7.75
CA GLY A 175 0.29 6.97 -7.69
C GLY A 175 0.12 8.35 -8.33
N SER A 176 1.08 8.75 -9.17
CA SER A 176 1.01 9.96 -9.99
C SER A 176 0.09 9.84 -11.21
N GLN A 177 -0.53 8.69 -11.44
CA GLN A 177 -1.47 8.46 -12.54
C GLN A 177 -2.90 8.88 -12.16
N ALA A 178 -3.72 9.14 -13.16
CA ALA A 178 -5.13 9.53 -13.00
C ALA A 178 -6.08 8.34 -12.75
N THR A 179 -5.66 7.11 -13.06
CA THR A 179 -6.51 5.90 -13.02
C THR A 179 -5.83 4.75 -12.26
N LEU A 180 -6.63 3.79 -11.82
CA LEU A 180 -6.21 2.65 -11.00
C LEU A 180 -5.68 1.44 -11.79
N GLY A 181 -5.36 1.61 -13.08
CA GLY A 181 -5.07 0.47 -13.95
C GLY A 181 -6.32 -0.40 -14.21
N ASN A 182 -6.12 -1.66 -14.62
CA ASN A 182 -7.20 -2.59 -14.93
C ASN A 182 -7.67 -3.34 -13.66
N LEU A 183 -8.77 -2.86 -13.07
CA LEU A 183 -9.33 -3.39 -11.82
C LEU A 183 -9.82 -4.84 -11.95
N ASP A 184 -10.29 -5.27 -13.12
CA ASP A 184 -10.78 -6.64 -13.33
C ASP A 184 -9.64 -7.65 -13.24
N VAL A 185 -8.46 -7.29 -13.77
CA VAL A 185 -7.24 -8.11 -13.63
C VAL A 185 -6.82 -8.23 -12.18
N LEU A 186 -6.84 -7.13 -11.44
CA LEU A 186 -6.50 -7.14 -10.01
C LEU A 186 -7.49 -7.99 -9.20
N ASP A 187 -8.78 -7.91 -9.51
CA ASP A 187 -9.81 -8.71 -8.87
C ASP A 187 -9.67 -10.21 -9.18
N MET A 188 -9.24 -10.56 -10.39
CA MET A 188 -8.89 -11.94 -10.75
C MET A 188 -7.64 -12.43 -9.99
N LEU A 189 -6.55 -11.66 -9.99
CA LEU A 189 -5.30 -12.05 -9.31
C LEU A 189 -5.49 -12.26 -7.81
N ARG A 190 -6.20 -11.35 -7.13
CA ARG A 190 -6.50 -11.50 -5.69
C ARG A 190 -7.39 -12.72 -5.42
N TYR A 191 -8.30 -13.07 -6.33
CA TYR A 191 -9.15 -14.25 -6.20
C TYR A 191 -8.33 -15.54 -6.34
N ILE A 192 -7.49 -15.64 -7.37
CA ILE A 192 -6.57 -16.78 -7.58
C ILE A 192 -5.67 -16.96 -6.36
N ALA A 193 -5.09 -15.88 -5.84
CA ALA A 193 -4.26 -15.95 -4.64
C ALA A 193 -5.02 -16.46 -3.40
N GLY A 194 -6.28 -16.07 -3.21
CA GLY A 194 -7.11 -16.60 -2.11
C GLY A 194 -7.37 -18.11 -2.23
N LEU A 195 -7.60 -18.61 -3.44
CA LEU A 195 -7.78 -20.03 -3.71
C LEU A 195 -6.48 -20.81 -3.46
N GLU A 196 -5.35 -20.37 -4.00
CA GLU A 196 -4.06 -21.05 -3.81
C GLU A 196 -3.59 -20.99 -2.36
N LEU A 197 -3.82 -19.88 -1.66
CA LEU A 197 -3.53 -19.78 -0.23
C LEU A 197 -4.39 -20.75 0.60
N THR A 198 -5.65 -20.94 0.20
CA THR A 198 -6.52 -21.97 0.79
C THR A 198 -5.94 -23.38 0.59
N MET A 199 -5.38 -23.67 -0.58
CA MET A 199 -4.75 -24.97 -0.87
C MET A 199 -3.46 -25.18 -0.10
N ILE A 200 -2.56 -24.19 -0.05
CA ILE A 200 -1.31 -24.25 0.70
C ILE A 200 -1.60 -24.50 2.19
N THR A 201 -2.54 -23.75 2.77
CA THR A 201 -2.92 -23.93 4.19
C THR A 201 -3.60 -25.29 4.47
N LEU A 202 -4.23 -25.92 3.47
CA LEU A 202 -4.78 -27.28 3.59
C LEU A 202 -3.67 -28.35 3.57
N LYS A 203 -2.67 -28.20 2.68
CA LYS A 203 -1.51 -29.10 2.59
C LYS A 203 -0.70 -29.09 3.89
N LEU A 204 -0.40 -27.90 4.42
CA LEU A 204 0.33 -27.73 5.68
C LEU A 204 -0.39 -28.37 6.88
N LYS A 205 -1.73 -28.25 6.94
CA LYS A 205 -2.51 -28.88 8.01
C LYS A 205 -2.44 -30.41 7.94
N LYS A 206 -2.49 -30.99 6.73
CA LYS A 206 -2.37 -32.44 6.55
C LYS A 206 -0.99 -32.93 7.00
N GLU A 207 0.10 -32.30 6.58
CA GLU A 207 1.46 -32.70 6.99
C GLU A 207 1.67 -32.63 8.51
N GLY A 208 1.12 -31.60 9.17
CA GLY A 208 1.10 -31.51 10.63
C GLY A 208 0.32 -32.67 11.29
N ASP A 209 -0.90 -32.95 10.80
CA ASP A 209 -1.73 -34.05 11.31
C ASP A 209 -1.10 -35.43 11.07
N TYR A 210 -0.36 -35.62 9.96
CA TYR A 210 0.38 -36.86 9.68
C TYR A 210 1.58 -37.01 10.62
N LYS A 211 2.40 -35.97 10.81
CA LYS A 211 3.53 -36.02 11.77
C LYS A 211 3.06 -36.30 13.20
N THR A 212 1.96 -35.69 13.66
CA THR A 212 1.41 -35.96 15.01
C THR A 212 0.84 -37.39 15.14
N LYS A 213 0.26 -37.95 14.07
CA LYS A 213 -0.25 -39.33 14.07
C LYS A 213 0.84 -40.39 13.90
N GLU A 214 1.96 -40.07 13.28
CA GLU A 214 3.11 -40.96 13.12
C GLU A 214 3.86 -41.13 14.45
N ILE A 215 4.08 -40.02 15.18
CA ILE A 215 4.66 -40.04 16.54
C ILE A 215 3.73 -40.77 17.54
N ALA A 216 2.41 -40.68 17.37
CA ALA A 216 1.44 -41.36 18.24
C ALA A 216 1.26 -42.86 17.94
N LYS A 217 1.70 -43.36 16.77
CA LYS A 217 1.58 -44.77 16.39
C LYS A 217 2.77 -45.63 16.82
N GLU A 218 3.87 -45.02 17.25
CA GLU A 218 5.10 -45.72 17.66
C GLU A 218 5.28 -45.82 19.19
N SER A 219 4.20 -45.74 19.97
CA SER A 219 4.27 -45.95 21.43
C SER A 219 3.33 -47.07 21.91
N VAL A 220 3.90 -48.26 22.15
CA VAL A 220 3.36 -49.32 23.02
C VAL A 220 4.55 -50.09 23.62
N PRO A 221 4.55 -50.62 24.87
CA PRO A 221 4.08 -50.14 26.18
C PRO A 221 5.27 -50.18 27.22
N PRO A 222 5.09 -50.08 28.56
CA PRO A 222 6.15 -49.62 29.47
C PRO A 222 7.14 -50.74 29.86
N ARG A 223 8.45 -50.43 29.93
CA ARG A 223 9.45 -51.31 30.53
C ARG A 223 10.36 -50.55 31.51
N LYS A 224 10.58 -51.23 32.64
CA LYS A 224 11.32 -50.84 33.84
C LYS A 224 12.75 -50.34 33.57
N ALA A 225 13.17 -49.47 34.50
CA ALA A 225 14.47 -48.84 34.72
C ALA A 225 15.74 -49.68 34.48
N ALA A 226 16.73 -49.06 33.81
CA ALA A 226 18.17 -48.96 34.12
C ALA A 226 18.95 -48.43 32.88
N PRO A 227 20.18 -47.89 33.03
CA PRO A 227 20.65 -46.76 33.84
C PRO A 227 20.81 -45.47 33.00
N GLU A 228 21.07 -44.33 33.65
CA GLU A 228 21.31 -43.02 33.03
C GLU A 228 22.46 -43.05 32.00
N PRO A 229 22.28 -42.50 30.78
CA PRO A 229 23.38 -42.10 29.94
C PRO A 229 24.02 -40.82 30.50
N GLU A 230 25.34 -40.76 30.46
CA GLU A 230 26.20 -39.66 30.89
C GLU A 230 25.74 -38.31 30.28
N PRO A 231 25.91 -37.18 31.00
CA PRO A 231 25.51 -35.88 30.49
C PRO A 231 26.26 -35.58 29.19
N GLU A 232 25.51 -35.33 28.13
CA GLU A 232 26.04 -34.75 26.89
C GLU A 232 26.77 -33.45 27.25
N PRO A 233 27.94 -33.18 26.63
CA PRO A 233 28.72 -31.99 26.93
C PRO A 233 27.87 -30.74 26.67
N GLU A 234 27.86 -29.82 27.64
CA GLU A 234 27.23 -28.52 27.49
C GLU A 234 27.71 -27.87 26.19
N PRO A 235 26.81 -27.37 25.32
CA PRO A 235 27.20 -26.68 24.12
C PRO A 235 28.09 -25.49 24.50
N GLU A 236 29.27 -25.41 23.88
CA GLU A 236 30.16 -24.27 24.02
C GLU A 236 29.38 -22.98 23.75
N PRO A 237 29.55 -21.94 24.58
CA PRO A 237 28.84 -20.68 24.39
C PRO A 237 29.14 -20.13 23.01
N GLU A 238 28.07 -19.82 22.26
CA GLU A 238 28.17 -19.10 20.99
C GLU A 238 29.02 -17.84 21.20
N PRO A 239 29.97 -17.54 20.30
CA PRO A 239 30.82 -16.37 20.42
C PRO A 239 29.96 -15.11 20.53
N GLU A 240 30.20 -14.32 21.58
CA GLU A 240 29.58 -13.01 21.74
C GLU A 240 29.77 -12.19 20.46
N PRO A 241 28.72 -11.55 19.95
CA PRO A 241 28.83 -10.70 18.77
C PRO A 241 29.88 -9.62 19.02
N GLU A 242 30.85 -9.51 18.10
CA GLU A 242 31.82 -8.43 18.10
C GLU A 242 31.07 -7.08 18.21
N PRO A 243 31.53 -6.16 19.09
CA PRO A 243 30.88 -4.87 19.23
C PRO A 243 30.86 -4.14 17.90
N GLU A 244 29.67 -3.68 17.50
CA GLU A 244 29.51 -2.78 16.36
C GLU A 244 30.48 -1.59 16.50
N PRO A 245 31.14 -1.16 15.41
CA PRO A 245 32.03 -0.02 15.46
C PRO A 245 31.28 1.21 15.98
N GLU A 246 31.85 1.87 16.99
CA GLU A 246 31.32 3.12 17.52
C GLU A 246 31.11 4.11 16.36
N PRO A 247 29.94 4.77 16.27
CA PRO A 247 29.71 5.76 15.24
C PRO A 247 30.75 6.87 15.35
N GLU A 248 31.37 7.20 14.21
CA GLU A 248 32.21 8.39 14.10
C GLU A 248 31.44 9.61 14.61
N PRO A 249 32.08 10.50 15.38
CA PRO A 249 31.40 11.68 15.92
C PRO A 249 30.82 12.52 14.78
N GLU A 250 29.51 12.79 14.87
CA GLU A 250 28.83 13.73 13.99
C GLU A 250 29.56 15.09 14.02
N PRO A 251 29.74 15.76 12.86
CA PRO A 251 30.31 17.09 12.82
C PRO A 251 29.49 18.05 13.69
N GLU A 252 30.19 18.87 14.48
CA GLU A 252 29.60 19.89 15.35
C GLU A 252 28.55 20.72 14.58
N PRO A 253 27.34 20.91 15.13
CA PRO A 253 26.33 21.73 14.49
C PRO A 253 26.82 23.18 14.38
N GLU A 254 26.82 23.71 13.15
CA GLU A 254 26.92 25.14 12.90
C GLU A 254 25.80 25.88 13.68
N PRO A 255 26.11 27.04 14.28
CA PRO A 255 25.18 27.75 15.15
C PRO A 255 23.92 28.18 14.40
N GLN A 256 22.79 27.53 14.69
CA GLN A 256 21.47 28.06 14.34
C GLN A 256 21.13 29.24 15.25
N TYR A 257 20.89 30.38 14.62
CA TYR A 257 20.30 31.57 15.22
C TYR A 257 18.93 31.23 15.81
N GLU A 258 18.78 31.37 17.13
CA GLU A 258 17.49 31.47 17.80
C GLU A 258 16.89 32.88 17.60
N PRO A 259 15.62 33.02 17.18
CA PRO A 259 14.79 34.13 17.62
C PRO A 259 14.19 33.80 19.00
N PRO A 260 13.98 34.81 19.85
CA PRO A 260 13.97 34.64 21.30
C PRO A 260 12.70 33.97 21.85
N VAL A 261 12.92 33.15 22.87
CA VAL A 261 11.95 32.67 23.85
C VAL A 261 11.34 33.87 24.59
N ALA A 262 10.02 34.01 24.52
CA ALA A 262 9.24 34.65 25.58
C ALA A 262 8.50 33.55 26.34
N ALA A 263 8.77 33.48 27.64
CA ALA A 263 8.38 32.40 28.54
C ALA A 263 6.93 32.52 29.06
N THR A 264 6.27 31.34 29.08
CA THR A 264 5.34 30.77 30.10
C THR A 264 3.96 31.41 30.39
N PRO A 265 2.97 30.67 30.96
CA PRO A 265 2.84 29.22 31.22
C PRO A 265 1.53 28.58 30.66
N GLN A 266 1.50 27.25 30.47
CA GLN A 266 0.24 26.48 30.56
C GLN A 266 -0.08 26.30 32.06
N PRO A 267 -1.34 26.40 32.54
CA PRO A 267 -2.34 25.34 32.30
C PRO A 267 -3.81 25.79 32.29
N THR A 268 -4.69 25.06 31.58
CA THR A 268 -5.90 24.40 32.11
C THR A 268 -6.72 23.83 30.95
N PHE A 269 -7.01 22.52 31.05
CA PHE A 269 -8.07 21.87 30.28
C PHE A 269 -9.41 22.51 30.66
N THR A 270 -10.03 23.18 29.69
CA THR A 270 -11.49 23.34 29.57
C THR A 270 -11.79 23.31 28.07
N PRO A 271 -12.64 22.42 27.56
CA PRO A 271 -12.96 22.42 26.14
C PRO A 271 -13.81 23.67 25.84
N PRO A 272 -13.36 24.60 24.98
CA PRO A 272 -14.25 25.63 24.47
C PRO A 272 -15.02 25.04 23.28
N SER A 273 -16.31 25.39 23.27
CA SER A 273 -17.27 25.19 22.21
C SER A 273 -16.70 25.47 20.81
N ARG A 274 -17.17 24.71 19.81
CA ARG A 274 -16.91 24.92 18.36
C ARG A 274 -16.92 26.42 18.02
N SER A 275 -15.75 26.95 17.70
CA SER A 275 -15.55 28.31 17.20
C SER A 275 -14.88 28.25 15.82
N ASP A 276 -15.39 29.03 14.88
CA ASP A 276 -14.98 29.16 13.47
C ASP A 276 -13.46 29.30 13.22
N ALA A 277 -12.67 29.69 14.23
CA ALA A 277 -11.21 29.85 14.12
C ALA A 277 -10.46 28.54 13.76
N GLY A 278 -10.99 27.37 14.13
CA GLY A 278 -10.40 26.08 13.76
C GLY A 278 -10.66 25.69 12.31
N ASP A 279 -11.79 26.11 11.75
CA ASP A 279 -12.18 25.82 10.38
C ASP A 279 -11.51 26.79 9.40
N GLU A 280 -11.29 28.06 9.78
CA GLU A 280 -10.48 29.01 9.01
C GLU A 280 -9.03 28.50 8.83
N ASP A 281 -8.35 28.04 9.89
CA ASP A 281 -6.98 27.50 9.78
C ASP A 281 -6.92 26.25 8.89
N ARG A 282 -7.93 25.37 8.98
CA ARG A 282 -8.04 24.19 8.09
C ARG A 282 -8.30 24.59 6.63
N ASN A 283 -9.15 25.57 6.38
CA ASN A 283 -9.50 26.05 5.05
C ASN A 283 -8.34 26.81 4.39
N VAL A 284 -7.60 27.62 5.15
CA VAL A 284 -6.34 28.25 4.71
C VAL A 284 -5.30 27.19 4.33
N LYS A 285 -5.13 26.14 5.16
CA LYS A 285 -4.23 25.02 4.85
C LYS A 285 -4.63 24.28 3.57
N LYS A 286 -5.94 24.06 3.35
CA LYS A 286 -6.46 23.46 2.12
C LYS A 286 -6.18 24.34 0.90
N ALA A 287 -6.47 25.64 0.97
CA ALA A 287 -6.24 26.57 -0.13
C ALA A 287 -4.76 26.64 -0.51
N LYS A 288 -3.85 26.76 0.48
CA LYS A 288 -2.39 26.70 0.24
C LYS A 288 -1.95 25.37 -0.39
N ARG A 289 -2.56 24.25 0.00
CA ARG A 289 -2.27 22.94 -0.60
C ARG A 289 -2.69 22.88 -2.08
N VAL A 290 -3.88 23.38 -2.42
CA VAL A 290 -4.35 23.44 -3.81
C VAL A 290 -3.45 24.32 -4.67
N ALA A 291 -3.05 25.50 -4.16
CA ALA A 291 -2.08 26.37 -4.82
C ALA A 291 -0.74 25.66 -5.09
N ARG A 292 -0.20 24.97 -4.08
CA ARG A 292 1.08 24.26 -4.19
C ARG A 292 1.06 23.20 -5.28
N VAL A 293 0.00 22.40 -5.34
CA VAL A 293 -0.15 21.33 -6.34
C VAL A 293 -0.20 21.90 -7.74
N LEU A 294 -1.07 22.89 -7.98
CA LEU A 294 -1.25 23.47 -9.31
C LEU A 294 0.02 24.16 -9.83
N VAL A 295 0.78 24.81 -8.95
CA VAL A 295 2.07 25.40 -9.33
C VAL A 295 3.16 24.34 -9.54
N SER A 296 3.14 23.25 -8.76
CA SER A 296 4.05 22.12 -8.95
C SER A 296 3.81 21.41 -10.29
N ASP A 297 2.56 21.29 -10.75
CA ASP A 297 2.22 20.73 -12.06
C ASP A 297 2.81 21.59 -13.19
N ILE A 298 2.66 22.92 -13.10
CA ILE A 298 3.28 23.85 -14.07
C ILE A 298 4.80 23.62 -14.11
N LYS A 299 5.45 23.50 -12.94
CA LYS A 299 6.89 23.27 -12.86
C LYS A 299 7.30 21.96 -13.53
N LEU A 300 6.57 20.89 -13.26
CA LEU A 300 6.88 19.54 -13.75
C LEU A 300 6.75 19.41 -15.26
N TYR A 301 5.71 20.01 -15.85
CA TYR A 301 5.46 19.91 -17.30
C TYR A 301 6.25 20.90 -18.13
N HIS A 302 6.71 22.01 -17.54
CA HIS A 302 7.34 23.12 -18.26
C HIS A 302 8.71 23.49 -17.68
N GLU A 303 9.52 22.49 -17.31
CA GLU A 303 10.83 22.70 -16.67
C GLU A 303 11.77 23.59 -17.52
N ALA A 304 11.74 23.42 -18.85
CA ALA A 304 12.60 24.17 -19.77
C ALA A 304 12.19 25.65 -19.86
N GLU A 305 10.88 25.91 -19.92
CA GLU A 305 10.30 27.24 -19.94
C GLU A 305 10.46 27.95 -18.58
N VAL A 306 10.36 27.21 -17.47
CA VAL A 306 10.64 27.73 -16.13
C VAL A 306 12.10 28.18 -16.03
N ALA A 307 13.06 27.35 -16.45
CA ALA A 307 14.48 27.71 -16.43
C ALA A 307 14.77 28.96 -17.27
N GLN A 308 14.15 29.09 -18.45
CA GLN A 308 14.27 30.27 -19.30
C GLN A 308 13.59 31.51 -18.68
N GLY A 309 12.42 31.33 -18.08
CA GLY A 309 11.67 32.39 -17.40
C GLY A 309 12.43 32.94 -16.19
N GLN A 310 13.12 32.09 -15.44
CA GLN A 310 14.02 32.48 -14.35
C GLN A 310 15.21 33.31 -14.83
N GLN A 311 15.79 32.98 -15.99
CA GLN A 311 16.91 33.72 -16.56
C GLN A 311 16.49 35.10 -17.10
N ARG A 312 15.31 35.20 -17.69
CA ARG A 312 14.82 36.41 -18.39
C ARG A 312 13.92 37.29 -17.52
N GLY A 313 13.43 36.77 -16.39
CA GLY A 313 12.54 37.48 -15.48
C GLY A 313 11.13 37.73 -16.05
N ASN A 314 10.66 36.82 -16.92
CA ASN A 314 9.38 36.98 -17.62
C ASN A 314 8.49 35.71 -17.54
N MET A 315 8.49 35.02 -16.39
CA MET A 315 7.79 33.74 -16.20
C MET A 315 6.35 33.76 -16.71
N TYR A 316 5.57 34.78 -16.36
CA TYR A 316 4.16 34.87 -16.74
C TYR A 316 3.95 34.98 -18.25
N GLN A 317 4.88 35.60 -19.00
CA GLN A 317 4.77 35.66 -20.46
C GLN A 317 5.04 34.30 -21.10
N MET A 318 5.99 33.53 -20.55
CA MET A 318 6.33 32.20 -21.09
C MET A 318 5.27 31.15 -20.77
N LEU A 319 4.71 31.19 -19.57
CA LEU A 319 3.77 30.19 -19.06
C LEU A 319 2.34 30.73 -18.95
N LYS A 320 1.98 31.70 -19.78
CA LYS A 320 0.74 32.46 -19.64
C LYS A 320 -0.49 31.56 -19.61
N GLU A 321 -0.61 30.66 -20.58
CA GLU A 321 -1.78 29.79 -20.72
C GLU A 321 -1.93 28.84 -19.53
N ASP A 322 -0.84 28.24 -19.07
CA ASP A 322 -0.84 27.29 -17.97
C ASP A 322 -1.05 27.97 -16.61
N ILE A 323 -0.45 29.14 -16.39
CA ILE A 323 -0.64 29.96 -15.19
C ILE A 323 -2.09 30.44 -15.12
N ASP A 324 -2.67 30.95 -16.20
CA ASP A 324 -4.06 31.42 -16.22
C ASP A 324 -5.05 30.28 -15.97
N ARG A 325 -4.86 29.14 -16.65
CA ARG A 325 -5.70 27.96 -16.48
C ARG A 325 -5.64 27.42 -15.06
N SER A 326 -4.43 27.30 -14.50
CA SER A 326 -4.21 26.81 -13.15
C SER A 326 -4.74 27.80 -12.10
N PHE A 327 -4.59 29.10 -12.32
CA PHE A 327 -5.17 30.12 -11.46
C PHE A 327 -6.70 30.08 -11.46
N GLN A 328 -7.32 29.86 -12.62
CA GLN A 328 -8.76 29.68 -12.72
C GLN A 328 -9.23 28.44 -11.93
N HIS A 329 -8.53 27.32 -12.06
CA HIS A 329 -8.82 26.12 -11.27
C HIS A 329 -8.61 26.34 -9.77
N PHE A 330 -7.58 27.08 -9.37
CA PHE A 330 -7.37 27.47 -7.98
C PHE A 330 -8.56 28.27 -7.45
N ARG A 331 -9.03 29.28 -8.20
CA ARG A 331 -10.16 30.11 -7.81
C ARG A 331 -11.45 29.30 -7.67
N GLU A 332 -11.76 28.44 -8.64
CA GLU A 332 -12.96 27.60 -8.60
C GLU A 332 -12.99 26.67 -7.40
N ARG A 333 -11.85 26.09 -7.03
CA ARG A 333 -11.74 25.12 -5.92
C ARG A 333 -11.60 25.75 -4.54
N THR A 334 -11.32 27.05 -4.48
CA THR A 334 -11.05 27.75 -3.22
C THR A 334 -11.97 28.94 -2.96
N ALA A 335 -12.95 29.21 -3.83
CA ALA A 335 -13.85 30.36 -3.74
C ALA A 335 -14.61 30.46 -2.41
N ASP A 336 -14.93 29.33 -1.78
CA ASP A 336 -15.68 29.21 -0.54
C ASP A 336 -14.81 29.04 0.71
N ILE A 337 -13.51 28.77 0.54
CA ILE A 337 -12.58 28.42 1.62
C ILE A 337 -11.38 29.36 1.76
N ALA A 338 -11.01 30.11 0.72
CA ALA A 338 -9.90 31.06 0.79
C ALA A 338 -10.37 32.40 1.39
N PRO A 339 -9.65 32.97 2.37
CA PRO A 339 -10.00 34.28 2.91
C PRO A 339 -9.97 35.37 1.81
N PRO A 340 -10.91 36.34 1.85
CA PRO A 340 -10.96 37.42 0.87
C PRO A 340 -9.63 38.19 0.81
N GLY A 341 -9.17 38.51 -0.40
CA GLY A 341 -7.95 39.28 -0.63
C GLY A 341 -6.64 38.49 -0.47
N THR A 342 -6.70 37.17 -0.26
CA THR A 342 -5.51 36.31 -0.27
C THR A 342 -5.23 35.75 -1.66
N ASN A 343 -3.95 35.59 -2.00
CA ASN A 343 -3.53 34.98 -3.27
C ASN A 343 -2.44 33.93 -3.04
N TYR A 344 -2.81 32.83 -2.41
CA TYR A 344 -1.89 31.72 -2.13
C TYR A 344 -1.29 31.09 -3.38
N PHE A 345 -1.98 31.21 -4.53
CA PHE A 345 -1.45 30.77 -5.81
C PHE A 345 -0.23 31.59 -6.23
N LYS A 346 -0.30 32.92 -6.10
CA LYS A 346 0.83 33.81 -6.32
C LYS A 346 2.00 33.52 -5.38
N ASP A 347 1.72 33.26 -4.10
CA ASP A 347 2.77 32.90 -3.13
C ASP A 347 3.53 31.64 -3.55
N GLU A 348 2.81 30.63 -4.04
CA GLU A 348 3.44 29.39 -4.52
C GLU A 348 4.14 29.58 -5.87
N LEU A 349 3.66 30.44 -6.78
CA LEU A 349 4.40 30.84 -8.00
C LEU A 349 5.76 31.45 -7.64
N ILE A 350 5.78 32.37 -6.66
CA ILE A 350 7.01 33.01 -6.19
C ILE A 350 7.95 31.95 -5.62
N ARG A 351 7.43 31.08 -4.75
CA ARG A 351 8.22 30.07 -4.05
C ARG A 351 8.80 29.00 -4.98
N GLN A 352 8.01 28.49 -5.93
CA GLN A 352 8.36 27.27 -6.67
C GLN A 352 8.92 27.52 -8.07
N LEU A 353 8.44 28.56 -8.77
CA LEU A 353 8.88 28.87 -10.14
C LEU A 353 9.93 29.98 -10.14
N ALA A 354 9.91 30.85 -9.14
CA ALA A 354 10.76 32.04 -9.07
C ALA A 354 11.80 31.98 -7.92
N ASP A 355 11.99 30.83 -7.28
CA ASP A 355 12.96 30.60 -6.19
C ASP A 355 12.89 31.68 -5.08
N GLY A 356 11.68 32.14 -4.76
CA GLY A 356 11.42 33.17 -3.77
C GLY A 356 11.50 34.61 -4.28
N ASN A 357 11.93 34.84 -5.53
CA ASN A 357 12.13 36.17 -6.10
C ASN A 357 10.96 36.60 -7.01
N ALA A 358 10.03 37.37 -6.46
CA ALA A 358 8.84 37.82 -7.18
C ALA A 358 9.10 38.62 -8.47
N SER A 359 10.28 39.26 -8.62
CA SER A 359 10.58 40.01 -9.85
C SER A 359 10.75 39.12 -11.08
N LEU A 360 11.04 37.82 -10.88
CA LEU A 360 11.18 36.86 -11.97
C LEU A 360 9.85 36.45 -12.61
N LEU A 361 8.73 36.69 -11.92
CA LEU A 361 7.41 36.35 -12.42
C LEU A 361 6.96 37.27 -13.56
N GLY A 362 7.55 38.45 -13.67
CA GLY A 362 7.03 39.52 -14.52
C GLY A 362 5.71 40.09 -13.99
N GLN A 363 4.90 40.66 -14.88
CA GLN A 363 3.64 41.30 -14.49
C GLN A 363 2.47 40.32 -14.51
N LEU A 364 2.04 39.88 -13.32
CA LEU A 364 0.85 39.05 -13.13
C LEU A 364 -0.44 39.90 -13.14
N PRO A 365 -1.57 39.37 -13.65
CA PRO A 365 -2.85 40.08 -13.68
C PRO A 365 -3.68 39.90 -12.38
N PHE A 366 -3.12 39.26 -11.34
CA PHE A 366 -3.80 38.89 -10.10
C PHE A 366 -2.94 38.96 -8.83
#